data_AF-A0A2I0X5F3-F1
#
_entry.id   AF-A0A2I0X5F3-F1
#
_cell.length_a   1.000
_cell.length_b   1.000
_cell.length_c   1.000
_cell.angle_alpha   90.00
_cell.angle_beta   90.00
_cell.angle_gamma   90.00
#
_symmetry.space_group_name_H-M   'P 1'
#
loop_
_entity.id
_entity.type
_entity.pdbx_description
1 polymer ?
#
loop_
_entity_poly.entity_id
_entity_poly.type
_entity_poly.pdbx_seq_one_letter_code
_entity_poly.pdbx_strand_id
1 'polypeptide(L)'
;MAPAQPKTGLFVGLNKGHIVTKRELPPRPSSRKGETNHFSLEATAEKTSKRVHFVRNLIREVAGFAPYEKRITELLKVGKDKRALKVAKRKLGTHKRAKKKREEMANVLRKMRIDKQNRPLSEIMAIKGILRLTLICSVGVSLSVFCVCV
;
A
#
# COMPACT_ATOMS: atom_id res chain seq x y z
N MET A 1 -18.80 4.70 18.58
CA MET A 1 -19.06 6.10 18.95
C MET A 1 -20.07 6.05 20.08
N ALA A 2 -19.77 6.56 21.28
CA ALA A 2 -20.73 6.57 22.37
C ALA A 2 -21.99 7.37 21.96
N PRO A 3 -23.21 6.96 22.39
CA PRO A 3 -24.42 7.72 22.09
C PRO A 3 -24.27 9.14 22.65
N ALA A 4 -24.71 10.13 21.88
CA ALA A 4 -24.67 11.52 22.32
C ALA A 4 -25.54 11.68 23.57
N GLN A 5 -24.98 12.26 24.63
CA GLN A 5 -25.68 12.47 25.90
C GLN A 5 -26.97 13.28 25.68
N PRO A 6 -28.07 12.97 26.40
CA PRO A 6 -29.31 13.73 26.29
C PRO A 6 -29.07 15.19 26.69
N LYS A 7 -29.75 16.10 25.99
CA LYS A 7 -29.69 17.53 26.31
C LYS A 7 -30.35 17.75 27.67
N THR A 8 -29.83 18.68 28.48
CA THR A 8 -30.23 18.90 29.87
C THR A 8 -31.33 19.94 30.04
N GLY A 9 -31.84 20.55 28.96
CA GLY A 9 -32.85 21.62 29.05
C GLY A 9 -32.30 22.97 29.52
N LEU A 10 -31.00 23.06 29.82
CA LEU A 10 -30.34 24.30 30.26
C LEU A 10 -30.11 25.25 29.08
N PHE A 11 -30.14 26.57 29.34
CA PHE A 11 -29.89 27.62 28.34
C PHE A 11 -28.39 27.74 27.99
N VAL A 12 -27.50 27.45 28.95
CA VAL A 12 -26.03 27.49 28.80
C VAL A 12 -25.40 26.15 29.21
N GLY A 13 -24.20 25.85 28.70
CA GLY A 13 -23.48 24.58 28.96
C GLY A 13 -23.30 23.69 27.72
N LEU A 14 -22.59 22.57 27.88
CA LEU A 14 -22.23 21.65 26.79
C LEU A 14 -23.44 20.86 26.24
N ASN A 15 -24.32 20.39 27.12
CA ASN A 15 -25.54 19.64 26.76
C ASN A 15 -26.78 20.53 26.73
N LYS A 16 -26.62 21.81 26.41
CA LYS A 16 -27.71 22.78 26.41
C LYS A 16 -28.75 22.52 25.32
N GLY A 17 -29.91 23.14 25.52
CA GLY A 17 -31.04 23.12 24.61
C GLY A 17 -32.15 22.15 25.02
N HIS A 18 -33.25 22.22 24.29
CA HIS A 18 -34.47 21.46 24.60
C HIS A 18 -34.24 19.95 24.52
N ILE A 19 -34.82 19.23 25.48
CA ILE A 19 -34.75 17.77 25.57
C ILE A 19 -35.54 17.19 24.39
N VAL A 20 -34.83 16.71 23.37
CA VAL A 20 -35.42 16.13 22.16
C VAL A 20 -34.83 14.75 21.94
N THR A 21 -35.69 13.76 21.73
CA THR A 21 -35.30 12.42 21.27
C THR A 21 -34.85 12.50 19.81
N LYS A 22 -33.55 12.34 19.57
CA LYS A 22 -33.01 12.37 18.19
C LYS A 22 -33.32 11.03 17.52
N ARG A 23 -34.04 11.07 16.40
CA ARG A 23 -34.26 9.90 15.53
C ARG A 23 -33.03 9.66 14.66
N GLU A 24 -32.52 8.43 14.61
CA GLU A 24 -31.56 8.05 13.56
C GLU A 24 -32.27 7.98 12.20
N LEU A 25 -31.93 8.92 11.32
CA LEU A 25 -32.39 8.92 9.94
C LEU A 25 -31.43 8.09 9.08
N PRO A 26 -31.95 7.31 8.10
CA PRO A 26 -31.08 6.65 7.15
C PRO A 26 -30.28 7.69 6.34
N PRO A 27 -28.99 7.42 6.04
CA PRO A 27 -28.15 8.37 5.32
C PRO A 27 -28.69 8.61 3.91
N ARG A 28 -28.78 9.89 3.55
CA ARG A 28 -29.33 10.32 2.25
C ARG A 28 -28.47 9.76 1.10
N PRO A 29 -29.07 9.39 -0.04
CA PRO A 29 -28.31 8.96 -1.22
C PRO A 29 -27.27 9.99 -1.69
N SER A 30 -27.55 11.30 -1.54
CA SER A 30 -26.61 12.37 -1.91
C SER A 30 -25.34 12.38 -1.05
N SER A 31 -25.45 12.06 0.25
CA SER A 31 -24.29 11.93 1.14
C SER A 31 -23.43 10.70 0.83
N ARG A 32 -23.98 9.71 0.09
CA ARG A 32 -23.22 8.54 -0.38
C ARG A 32 -22.39 8.85 -1.63
N LYS A 33 -22.42 10.06 -2.18
CA LYS A 33 -21.64 10.39 -3.38
C LYS A 33 -20.14 10.32 -3.07
N GLY A 34 -19.46 9.36 -3.68
CA GLY A 34 -18.06 9.06 -3.38
C GLY A 34 -17.86 8.08 -2.22
N GLU A 35 -18.93 7.46 -1.72
CA GLU A 35 -18.98 6.22 -0.94
C GLU A 35 -19.59 5.15 -1.83
N THR A 36 -18.90 4.02 -1.99
CA THR A 36 -19.36 3.00 -2.92
C THR A 36 -19.92 1.83 -2.18
N ASN A 37 -21.16 1.51 -2.55
CA ASN A 37 -21.91 0.38 -2.06
C ASN A 37 -21.19 -0.92 -2.44
N HIS A 38 -20.43 -1.49 -1.53
CA HIS A 38 -20.23 -2.93 -1.50
C HIS A 38 -20.35 -3.42 -0.06
N PHE A 39 -21.28 -4.36 0.09
CA PHE A 39 -21.30 -5.37 1.13
C PHE A 39 -19.96 -6.14 1.07
N SER A 40 -18.97 -5.66 1.80
CA SER A 40 -17.72 -6.36 2.09
C SER A 40 -17.18 -5.76 3.37
N LEU A 41 -16.93 -6.63 4.35
CA LEU A 41 -16.80 -6.33 5.79
C LEU A 41 -15.61 -5.45 6.19
N GLU A 42 -14.78 -5.00 5.24
CA GLU A 42 -13.57 -4.23 5.54
C GLU A 42 -13.66 -2.82 4.95
N ALA A 43 -14.34 -1.96 5.69
CA ALA A 43 -14.47 -0.54 5.39
C ALA A 43 -13.17 0.20 5.75
N THR A 44 -12.08 0.02 4.97
CA THR A 44 -10.91 0.91 5.09
C THR A 44 -10.37 1.38 3.73
N ALA A 45 -10.34 2.71 3.62
CA ALA A 45 -9.53 3.56 2.73
C ALA A 45 -9.89 3.83 1.26
N GLU A 46 -10.65 3.01 0.52
CA GLU A 46 -11.06 3.39 -0.85
C GLU A 46 -12.56 3.26 -1.09
N LYS A 47 -13.24 4.40 -0.88
CA LYS A 47 -14.65 4.62 -1.17
C LYS A 47 -14.92 4.62 -2.69
N THR A 48 -14.67 3.50 -3.37
CA THR A 48 -14.78 3.33 -4.84
C THR A 48 -15.35 1.96 -5.22
N SER A 49 -16.23 1.89 -6.23
CA SER A 49 -16.97 0.66 -6.56
C SER A 49 -16.00 -0.35 -7.16
N LYS A 50 -16.30 -1.66 -7.05
CA LYS A 50 -15.39 -2.72 -7.53
C LYS A 50 -14.94 -2.48 -8.98
N ARG A 51 -15.88 -2.08 -9.85
CA ARG A 51 -15.58 -1.72 -11.25
C ARG A 51 -14.62 -0.54 -11.36
N VAL A 52 -14.83 0.54 -10.60
CA VAL A 52 -14.01 1.75 -10.70
C VAL A 52 -12.61 1.53 -10.12
N HIS A 53 -12.49 0.75 -9.04
CA HIS A 53 -11.19 0.37 -8.49
C HIS A 53 -10.39 -0.46 -9.51
N PHE A 54 -11.03 -1.45 -10.15
CA PHE A 54 -10.42 -2.25 -11.22
C PHE A 54 -9.90 -1.39 -12.38
N VAL A 55 -10.76 -0.52 -12.93
CA VAL A 55 -10.38 0.37 -14.05
C VAL A 55 -9.23 1.30 -13.66
N ARG A 56 -9.21 1.84 -12.43
CA ARG A 56 -8.12 2.71 -11.97
C ARG A 56 -6.79 1.99 -11.79
N ASN A 57 -6.81 0.71 -11.42
CA ASN A 57 -5.59 -0.10 -11.33
C ASN A 57 -5.04 -0.40 -12.73
N LEU A 58 -5.89 -0.81 -13.67
CA LEU A 58 -5.48 -1.03 -15.06
C LEU A 58 -4.84 0.22 -15.69
N ILE A 59 -5.43 1.39 -15.50
CA ILE A 59 -4.88 2.65 -16.05
C ILE A 59 -3.49 2.96 -15.45
N ARG A 60 -3.27 2.67 -14.16
CA ARG A 60 -1.98 2.90 -13.50
C ARG A 60 -0.88 1.97 -14.01
N GLU A 61 -1.23 0.74 -14.38
CA GLU A 61 -0.31 -0.22 -14.99
C GLU A 61 0.09 0.22 -16.40
N VAL A 62 -0.87 0.70 -17.20
CA VAL A 62 -0.63 1.13 -18.59
C VAL A 62 0.08 2.48 -18.68
N ALA A 63 -0.37 3.49 -17.94
CA ALA A 63 0.15 4.86 -18.04
C ALA A 63 1.38 5.12 -17.15
N GLY A 64 1.60 4.31 -16.12
CA GLY A 64 2.69 4.48 -15.17
C GLY A 64 2.58 5.74 -14.28
N PHE A 65 3.71 6.15 -13.70
CA PHE A 65 3.79 7.29 -12.78
C PHE A 65 4.18 8.60 -13.46
N ALA A 66 3.58 9.69 -13.01
CA ALA A 66 3.95 11.04 -13.44
C ALA A 66 5.35 11.45 -12.90
N PRO A 67 6.06 12.39 -13.54
CA PRO A 67 7.44 12.73 -13.17
C PRO A 67 7.58 13.30 -11.75
N TYR A 68 6.54 13.93 -11.20
CA TYR A 68 6.56 14.40 -9.81
C TYR A 68 6.35 13.26 -8.80
N GLU A 69 5.62 12.22 -9.17
CA GLU A 69 5.41 11.02 -8.34
C GLU A 69 6.70 10.20 -8.27
N LYS A 70 7.44 10.10 -9.38
CA LYS A 70 8.79 9.52 -9.41
C LYS A 70 9.74 10.23 -8.44
N ARG A 71 9.82 11.56 -8.46
CA ARG A 71 10.62 12.33 -7.48
C ARG A 71 10.19 12.11 -6.03
N ILE A 72 8.90 11.93 -5.76
CA ILE A 72 8.41 11.64 -4.40
C ILE A 72 8.88 10.24 -3.97
N THR A 73 8.75 9.23 -4.83
CA THR A 73 9.22 7.87 -4.51
C THR A 73 10.74 7.80 -4.30
N GLU A 74 11.53 8.54 -5.08
CA GLU A 74 12.98 8.70 -4.86
C GLU A 74 13.29 9.27 -3.47
N LEU A 75 12.62 10.36 -3.08
CA LEU A 75 12.81 10.98 -1.77
C LEU A 75 12.37 10.06 -0.61
N LEU A 76 11.32 9.26 -0.83
CA LEU A 76 10.83 8.28 0.14
C LEU A 76 11.78 7.07 0.27
N LYS A 77 12.47 6.66 -0.80
CA LYS A 77 13.52 5.61 -0.72
C LYS A 77 14.68 6.02 0.18
N VAL A 78 15.06 7.31 0.15
CA VAL A 78 16.13 7.88 0.99
C VAL A 78 15.64 8.18 2.42
N GLY A 79 14.33 8.10 2.69
CA GLY A 79 13.75 8.41 4.01
C GLY A 79 13.56 9.91 4.29
N LYS A 80 13.61 10.79 3.27
CA LYS A 80 13.47 12.25 3.41
C LYS A 80 12.00 12.70 3.30
N ASP A 81 11.17 12.27 4.25
CA ASP A 81 9.73 12.51 4.26
C ASP A 81 9.31 13.98 4.27
N LYS A 82 9.99 14.80 5.08
CA LYS A 82 9.71 16.26 5.17
C LYS A 82 9.97 16.95 3.83
N ARG A 83 10.99 16.51 3.08
CA ARG A 83 11.30 17.02 1.73
C ARG A 83 10.29 16.53 0.70
N ALA A 84 9.88 15.26 0.78
CA ALA A 84 8.81 14.72 -0.06
C ALA A 84 7.49 15.48 0.13
N LEU A 85 7.12 15.81 1.37
CA LEU A 85 5.93 16.62 1.67
C LEU A 85 6.03 18.06 1.13
N LYS A 86 7.20 18.69 1.16
CA LYS A 86 7.39 20.02 0.55
C LYS A 86 7.20 19.97 -0.97
N VAL A 87 7.75 18.95 -1.64
CA VAL A 87 7.57 18.76 -3.10
C VAL A 87 6.10 18.50 -3.43
N ALA A 88 5.45 17.59 -2.70
CA ALA A 88 4.05 17.26 -2.90
C ALA A 88 3.13 18.47 -2.65
N LYS A 89 3.39 19.27 -1.60
CA LYS A 89 2.63 20.52 -1.34
C LYS A 89 2.81 21.53 -2.47
N ARG A 90 4.04 21.72 -2.97
CA ARG A 90 4.31 22.64 -4.08
C ARG A 90 3.60 22.24 -5.37
N LYS A 91 3.33 20.95 -5.58
CA LYS A 91 2.63 20.42 -6.76
C LYS A 91 1.10 20.34 -6.60
N LEU A 92 0.61 19.97 -5.42
CA LEU A 92 -0.83 19.71 -5.15
C LEU A 92 -1.53 20.85 -4.41
N GLY A 93 -0.77 21.84 -3.91
CA GLY A 93 -1.23 23.01 -3.16
C GLY A 93 -1.44 22.75 -1.67
N THR A 94 -2.39 21.88 -1.31
CA THR A 94 -2.82 21.70 0.09
C THR A 94 -2.06 20.61 0.84
N HIS A 95 -1.90 20.79 2.16
CA HIS A 95 -1.25 19.80 3.02
C HIS A 95 -2.02 18.48 3.13
N LYS A 96 -3.36 18.53 3.14
CA LYS A 96 -4.21 17.32 3.20
C LYS A 96 -4.00 16.43 1.97
N ARG A 97 -3.99 17.02 0.76
CA ARG A 97 -3.72 16.31 -0.48
C ARG A 97 -2.27 15.78 -0.54
N ALA A 98 -1.30 16.56 -0.07
CA ALA A 98 0.09 16.14 -0.02
C ALA A 98 0.33 14.93 0.91
N LYS A 99 -0.32 14.90 2.08
CA LYS A 99 -0.27 13.74 2.99
C LYS A 99 -0.86 12.49 2.32
N LYS A 100 -2.04 12.62 1.72
CA LYS A 100 -2.68 11.53 0.97
C LYS A 100 -1.78 10.98 -0.14
N LYS A 101 -1.14 11.85 -0.92
CA LYS A 101 -0.22 11.45 -2.00
C LYS A 101 1.08 10.82 -1.49
N ARG A 102 1.60 11.26 -0.33
CA ARG A 102 2.72 10.57 0.34
C ARG A 102 2.34 9.14 0.74
N GLU A 103 1.17 8.96 1.33
CA GLU A 103 0.67 7.65 1.74
C GLU A 103 0.46 6.73 0.53
N GLU A 104 -0.12 7.23 -0.56
CA GLU A 104 -0.23 6.50 -1.83
C GLU A 104 1.14 6.03 -2.35
N MET A 105 2.14 6.91 -2.39
CA MET A 105 3.49 6.56 -2.87
C MET A 105 4.22 5.60 -1.92
N ALA A 106 4.00 5.71 -0.60
CA ALA A 106 4.51 4.75 0.37
C ALA A 106 3.87 3.37 0.21
N ASN A 107 2.58 3.30 -0.12
CA ASN A 107 1.88 2.04 -0.43
C ASN A 107 2.46 1.37 -1.66
N VAL A 108 2.77 2.13 -2.71
CA VAL A 108 3.43 1.60 -3.92
C VAL A 108 4.79 0.98 -3.57
N LEU A 109 5.61 1.66 -2.76
CA LEU A 109 6.90 1.10 -2.34
C LEU A 109 6.75 -0.17 -1.49
N ARG A 110 5.71 -0.24 -0.65
CA ARG A 110 5.40 -1.45 0.12
C ARG A 110 5.01 -2.62 -0.79
N LYS A 111 4.13 -2.38 -1.78
CA LYS A 111 3.75 -3.39 -2.77
C LYS A 111 4.97 -3.90 -3.54
N MET A 112 5.79 -2.99 -4.08
CA MET A 112 7.03 -3.36 -4.78
C MET A 112 8.00 -4.19 -3.93
N ARG A 113 8.07 -3.95 -2.62
CA ARG A 113 8.89 -4.76 -1.69
C ARG A 113 8.31 -6.17 -1.51
N ILE A 114 6.99 -6.27 -1.35
CA ILE A 114 6.28 -7.55 -1.20
C ILE A 114 6.38 -8.37 -2.50
N ASP A 115 6.14 -7.75 -3.66
CA ASP A 115 6.23 -8.41 -4.97
C ASP A 115 7.63 -8.96 -5.22
N LYS A 116 8.68 -8.25 -4.75
CA LYS A 116 10.06 -8.72 -4.82
C LYS A 116 10.31 -9.93 -3.90
N GLN A 117 9.65 -10.02 -2.75
CA GLN A 117 9.78 -11.11 -1.80
C GLN A 117 9.00 -12.37 -2.23
N ASN A 118 7.88 -12.20 -2.93
CA ASN A 118 7.01 -13.28 -3.40
C ASN A 118 7.43 -13.91 -4.73
N ARG A 119 8.64 -13.64 -5.24
CA ARG A 119 9.18 -14.42 -6.36
C ARG A 119 9.31 -15.87 -5.90
N PRO A 120 8.68 -16.84 -6.58
CA PRO A 120 8.56 -18.18 -6.05
C PRO A 120 9.96 -18.75 -5.83
N LEU A 121 10.18 -19.40 -4.69
CA LEU A 121 11.45 -20.04 -4.35
C LEU A 121 11.90 -21.03 -5.45
N SER A 122 11.00 -21.49 -6.32
CA SER A 122 11.32 -22.29 -7.51
C SER A 122 12.27 -21.59 -8.50
N GLU A 123 12.19 -20.25 -8.69
CA GLU A 123 13.14 -19.52 -9.55
C GLU A 123 14.50 -19.31 -8.88
N ILE A 124 14.53 -19.15 -7.55
CA ILE A 124 15.76 -18.95 -6.77
C ILE A 124 16.51 -20.29 -6.56
N MET A 125 15.78 -21.39 -6.41
CA MET A 125 16.35 -22.75 -6.28
C MET A 125 16.88 -23.29 -7.61
N ALA A 126 16.27 -22.95 -8.77
CA ALA A 126 16.77 -23.38 -10.08
C ALA A 126 18.16 -22.78 -10.41
N ILE A 127 18.38 -21.50 -10.08
CA ILE A 127 19.67 -20.83 -10.36
C ILE A 127 20.78 -21.27 -9.37
N LYS A 128 20.44 -21.58 -8.11
CA LYS A 128 21.40 -22.12 -7.13
C LYS A 128 21.61 -23.64 -7.20
N GLY A 129 20.65 -24.39 -7.76
CA GLY A 129 20.70 -25.85 -7.90
C GLY A 129 21.56 -26.34 -9.06
N ILE A 130 21.64 -25.57 -10.16
CA ILE A 130 22.47 -25.94 -11.32
C ILE A 130 23.97 -25.77 -11.02
N LEU A 131 24.36 -24.77 -10.22
CA LEU A 131 25.77 -24.52 -9.91
C LEU A 131 26.37 -25.48 -8.85
N ARG A 132 25.53 -26.26 -8.15
CA ARG A 132 25.99 -27.21 -7.11
C ARG A 132 26.12 -28.65 -7.61
N LEU A 133 25.49 -29.00 -8.73
CA LEU A 133 25.65 -30.31 -9.37
C LEU A 133 26.86 -30.36 -10.32
N THR A 134 27.26 -29.25 -10.94
CA THR A 134 28.42 -29.24 -11.84
C THR A 134 29.77 -29.21 -11.13
N LEU A 135 29.82 -28.89 -9.82
CA LEU A 135 31.07 -28.88 -9.05
C LEU A 135 31.41 -30.23 -8.39
N ILE A 136 30.51 -31.21 -8.44
CA ILE A 136 30.74 -32.56 -7.87
C ILE A 136 31.20 -33.54 -8.97
N CYS A 137 31.06 -33.21 -10.26
CA CYS A 137 31.48 -34.07 -11.36
C CYS A 137 32.90 -33.78 -11.91
N SER A 138 33.57 -32.70 -11.48
CA SER A 138 34.91 -32.32 -11.95
C SER A 138 36.04 -32.65 -10.98
N VAL A 139 35.77 -33.28 -9.84
CA VAL A 139 36.81 -33.80 -8.92
C VAL A 139 36.80 -35.32 -8.93
N GLY A 140 37.46 -35.88 -9.95
CA GLY A 140 38.35 -37.02 -9.75
C GLY A 140 37.75 -38.42 -9.70
N VAL A 141 37.44 -38.99 -10.87
CA VAL A 141 37.77 -40.41 -11.10
C VAL A 141 38.72 -40.46 -12.29
N SER A 142 39.99 -40.80 -12.01
CA SER A 142 40.95 -41.54 -12.85
C SER A 142 42.39 -41.00 -12.74
N LEU A 143 43.12 -41.39 -11.70
CA LEU A 143 44.53 -41.74 -11.86
C LEU A 143 44.71 -43.20 -11.45
N SER A 144 44.65 -44.05 -12.46
CA SER A 144 45.10 -45.43 -12.47
C SER A 144 46.58 -45.52 -12.08
N VAL A 145 46.90 -46.50 -11.24
CA VAL A 145 47.98 -47.48 -11.45
C VAL A 145 49.22 -46.95 -12.20
N PHE A 146 50.22 -46.46 -11.45
CA PHE A 146 51.64 -46.51 -11.81
C PHE A 146 52.42 -46.58 -10.47
N CYS A 147 52.82 -47.76 -9.99
CA CYS A 147 54.12 -48.41 -10.26
C CYS A 147 55.31 -47.80 -9.47
N VAL A 148 55.87 -48.61 -8.56
CA VAL A 148 57.28 -48.68 -8.09
C VAL A 148 57.85 -47.64 -7.09
N CYS A 149 58.51 -48.20 -6.06
CA CYS A 149 59.72 -47.75 -5.33
C CYS A 149 59.57 -47.46 -3.83
N VAL A 150 60.23 -48.37 -3.07
CA VAL A 150 60.65 -48.39 -1.65
C VAL A 150 59.65 -48.92 -0.63
#